data_AF-A0A9P1A7Y1-F1
#
_entry.id   AF-A0A9P1A7Y1-F1
#
_cell.length_a   1.000
_cell.length_b   1.000
_cell.length_c   1.000
_cell.angle_alpha   90.00
_cell.angle_beta   90.00
_cell.angle_gamma   90.00
#
_symmetry.space_group_name_H-M   'P 1'
#
loop_
_entity.id
_entity.type
_entity.pdbx_description
1 polymer ?
#
loop_
_entity_poly.entity_id
_entity_poly.type
_entity_poly.pdbx_seq_one_letter_code
_entity_poly.pdbx_strand_id
1 'polypeptide(L)'
;MTQFIDEESIPLKERGASDQINLDFCNQRSRLRRNKAEQSTTFFFDYSTDSGDGEVLNWRELRKLKASKKWGVIRHPFILNYVNQKLVDCAFFYTLHILAFLFFFLLLAWHIFARTIIKDFLITAFVATFGMFLILKGTIKARITQSISAWFVVAFCFNVFNYLATLAYVWLPTMFAYDDYHQEVKKIVTWFLPIIAIIAAWANLLYIMRKSPFGIYIFMMTRILRSFAHIATIWIPTLIAFSFAFLLIMRDTGVKPWPLIDQQAANMTMVHTMLVILQAITKTSTMMIGEVDANDILDTNQWIPSILVLVFEIITVILLMNLMVSLAVGDVKYLMDTAQDKLLKIKVNYVIEALQLSEQFGNDAFRLHTKKTANVLVIDEDGHYFTHFDNFPKELPLETSDESYKVSFVETGVRLRIRTTQGRVKKATLSHCDIECKELSESGIPVIHSTSDSKEYESGDGCWDGYAKWLIGLDWAGYLDI
;
A
#
# COMPACT_ATOMS: atom_id res chain seq x y z
N MET A 1 -59.47 5.76 8.34
CA MET A 1 -59.48 6.28 6.96
C MET A 1 -58.30 7.25 6.90
N THR A 2 -57.07 6.88 6.56
CA THR A 2 -56.59 5.81 5.67
C THR A 2 -55.16 5.47 6.11
N GLN A 3 -54.83 4.18 6.12
CA GLN A 3 -53.50 3.64 6.35
C GLN A 3 -52.50 4.16 5.31
N PHE A 4 -51.33 4.63 5.76
CA PHE A 4 -50.08 4.50 5.03
C PHE A 4 -49.15 3.68 5.92
N ILE A 5 -48.99 2.43 5.51
CA ILE A 5 -48.01 1.50 6.06
C ILE A 5 -46.68 1.93 5.45
N ASP A 6 -45.83 2.56 6.27
CA ASP A 6 -44.40 2.57 5.99
C ASP A 6 -43.91 1.12 6.19
N GLU A 7 -43.51 0.47 5.10
CA GLU A 7 -42.66 -0.72 5.12
C GLU A 7 -41.31 -0.32 5.71
N GLU A 8 -41.28 -0.23 7.04
CA GLU A 8 -40.08 -0.05 7.82
C GLU A 8 -39.24 -1.32 7.65
N SER A 9 -38.10 -1.13 6.98
CA SER A 9 -37.00 -2.07 6.77
C SER A 9 -36.93 -3.17 7.83
N ILE A 10 -37.12 -4.41 7.38
CA ILE A 10 -36.91 -5.64 8.15
C ILE A 10 -35.54 -5.54 8.86
N PRO A 11 -35.48 -5.55 10.21
CA PRO A 11 -34.20 -5.66 10.89
C PRO A 11 -33.64 -7.06 10.62
N LEU A 12 -32.58 -7.14 9.81
CA LEU A 12 -31.82 -8.36 9.57
C LEU A 12 -31.38 -8.96 10.92
N LYS A 13 -31.96 -10.12 11.23
CA LYS A 13 -31.76 -10.92 12.45
C LYS A 13 -30.27 -11.13 12.71
N GLU A 14 -29.78 -10.65 13.86
CA GLU A 14 -28.44 -10.99 14.35
C GLU A 14 -28.33 -12.51 14.55
N ARG A 15 -27.32 -13.12 13.90
CA ARG A 15 -27.06 -14.56 13.95
C ARG A 15 -26.51 -14.93 15.34
N GLY A 16 -27.02 -16.02 15.91
CA GLY A 16 -26.63 -16.53 17.23
C GLY A 16 -25.16 -16.97 17.32
N ALA A 17 -24.65 -17.08 18.56
CA ALA A 17 -23.23 -17.30 18.87
C ALA A 17 -22.63 -18.64 18.37
N SER A 18 -23.43 -19.58 17.86
CA SER A 18 -22.99 -20.88 17.31
C SER A 18 -22.51 -20.81 15.85
N ASP A 19 -22.86 -19.75 15.09
CA ASP A 19 -22.57 -19.63 13.65
C ASP A 19 -21.37 -18.70 13.40
N GLN A 20 -20.25 -18.91 14.08
CA GLN A 20 -19.03 -18.17 13.76
C GLN A 20 -18.37 -18.74 12.50
N ILE A 21 -18.09 -17.86 11.53
CA ILE A 21 -17.26 -18.19 10.36
C ILE A 21 -15.86 -18.59 10.87
N ASN A 22 -15.58 -19.89 10.87
CA ASN A 22 -14.32 -20.51 11.24
C ASN A 22 -13.74 -21.24 10.01
N LEU A 23 -12.53 -21.79 10.14
CA LEU A 23 -11.87 -22.49 9.04
C LEU A 23 -12.71 -23.68 8.54
N ASP A 24 -13.25 -24.48 9.45
CA ASP A 24 -14.08 -25.65 9.12
C ASP A 24 -15.34 -25.27 8.34
N PHE A 25 -15.94 -24.13 8.68
CA PHE A 25 -17.10 -23.59 7.96
C PHE A 25 -16.74 -23.26 6.50
N CYS A 26 -15.57 -22.65 6.28
CA CYS A 26 -15.07 -22.37 4.95
C CYS A 26 -14.77 -23.65 4.16
N ASN A 27 -14.12 -24.63 4.80
CA ASN A 27 -13.75 -25.91 4.18
C ASN A 27 -14.97 -26.74 3.77
N GLN A 28 -16.03 -26.74 4.58
CA GLN A 28 -17.28 -27.44 4.26
C GLN A 28 -17.98 -26.86 3.02
N ARG A 29 -17.80 -25.55 2.77
CA ARG A 29 -18.42 -24.80 1.67
C ARG A 29 -17.48 -24.52 0.50
N SER A 30 -16.30 -25.14 0.47
CA SER A 30 -15.37 -25.10 -0.65
C SER A 30 -15.09 -26.49 -1.19
N ARG A 31 -14.84 -26.59 -2.50
CA ARG A 31 -14.31 -27.80 -3.14
C ARG A 31 -13.21 -27.41 -4.09
N LEU A 32 -12.18 -28.24 -4.20
CA LEU A 32 -11.05 -28.04 -5.12
C LEU A 32 -11.11 -29.11 -6.21
N ARG A 33 -10.87 -28.74 -7.46
CA ARG A 33 -10.66 -29.67 -8.58
C ARG A 33 -9.34 -29.29 -9.24
N ARG A 34 -8.38 -30.23 -9.27
CA ARG A 34 -7.11 -30.06 -10.00
C ARG A 34 -7.28 -30.69 -11.38
N ASN A 35 -7.15 -29.90 -12.44
CA ASN A 35 -7.11 -30.42 -13.80
C ASN A 35 -5.66 -30.67 -14.22
N LYS A 36 -5.23 -31.94 -14.23
CA LYS A 36 -3.85 -32.31 -14.61
C LYS A 36 -3.58 -32.09 -16.11
N ALA A 37 -4.60 -32.02 -16.96
CA ALA A 37 -4.43 -31.86 -18.41
C ALA A 37 -4.18 -30.40 -18.81
N GLU A 38 -4.86 -29.45 -18.16
CA GLU A 38 -4.79 -28.02 -18.45
C GLU A 38 -3.90 -27.25 -17.48
N GLN A 39 -3.27 -27.93 -16.52
CA GLN A 39 -2.44 -27.28 -15.51
C GLN A 39 -3.20 -26.17 -14.76
N SER A 40 -4.49 -26.40 -14.49
CA SER A 40 -5.38 -25.42 -13.86
C SER A 40 -5.99 -25.98 -12.58
N THR A 41 -6.24 -25.08 -11.62
CA THR A 41 -6.91 -25.39 -10.36
C THR A 41 -8.25 -24.66 -10.29
N THR A 42 -9.33 -25.43 -10.17
CA THR A 42 -10.70 -24.90 -10.10
C THR A 42 -11.24 -25.02 -8.68
N PHE A 43 -11.69 -23.93 -8.10
CA PHE A 43 -12.35 -23.88 -6.80
C PHE A 43 -13.86 -23.66 -6.98
N PHE A 44 -14.66 -24.42 -6.25
CA PHE A 44 -16.11 -24.25 -6.15
C PHE A 44 -16.46 -23.76 -4.74
N PHE A 45 -17.36 -22.80 -4.65
CA PHE A 45 -17.74 -22.17 -3.38
C PHE A 45 -19.27 -22.15 -3.21
N ASP A 46 -19.76 -22.35 -1.99
CA ASP A 46 -21.18 -22.19 -1.65
C ASP A 46 -21.41 -20.94 -0.79
N TYR A 47 -21.79 -19.85 -1.45
CA TYR A 47 -22.13 -18.58 -0.82
C TYR A 47 -23.60 -18.47 -0.39
N SER A 48 -24.44 -19.47 -0.66
CA SER A 48 -25.89 -19.41 -0.42
C SER A 48 -26.24 -19.44 1.06
N THR A 49 -27.18 -18.59 1.48
CA THR A 49 -27.78 -18.68 2.82
C THR A 49 -28.76 -19.84 2.89
N ASP A 50 -28.97 -20.40 4.09
CA ASP A 50 -29.93 -21.51 4.29
C ASP A 50 -31.38 -21.10 3.98
N SER A 51 -31.66 -19.79 3.97
CA SER A 51 -32.93 -19.17 3.56
C SER A 51 -33.05 -18.93 2.05
N GLY A 52 -31.99 -19.13 1.26
CA GLY A 52 -31.96 -18.90 -0.19
C GLY A 52 -31.90 -17.44 -0.63
N ASP A 53 -32.21 -16.49 0.26
CA ASP A 53 -32.24 -15.06 -0.02
C ASP A 53 -31.00 -14.35 0.57
N GLY A 54 -29.96 -14.19 -0.26
CA GLY A 54 -28.73 -13.47 0.07
C GLY A 54 -27.48 -14.34 0.24
N GLU A 55 -26.33 -13.66 0.39
CA GLU A 55 -25.01 -14.28 0.57
C GLU A 55 -24.65 -14.41 2.05
N VAL A 56 -23.96 -15.50 2.41
CA VAL A 56 -23.50 -15.70 3.80
C VAL A 56 -22.45 -14.68 4.21
N LEU A 57 -21.65 -14.19 3.26
CA LEU A 57 -20.60 -13.21 3.51
C LEU A 57 -21.15 -11.79 3.31
N ASN A 58 -21.01 -10.98 4.36
CA ASN A 58 -21.36 -9.56 4.37
C ASN A 58 -20.22 -8.74 4.96
N TRP A 59 -20.25 -7.41 4.77
CA TRP A 59 -19.22 -6.53 5.34
C TRP A 59 -19.13 -6.61 6.87
N ARG A 60 -20.25 -6.91 7.56
CA ARG A 60 -20.32 -7.08 9.02
C ARG A 60 -19.48 -8.27 9.47
N GLU A 61 -19.58 -9.39 8.77
CA GLU A 61 -18.79 -10.59 9.03
C GLU A 61 -17.30 -10.38 8.73
N LEU A 62 -16.97 -9.74 7.60
CA LEU A 62 -15.59 -9.36 7.29
C LEU A 62 -15.00 -8.43 8.36
N ARG A 63 -15.80 -7.48 8.86
CA ARG A 63 -15.39 -6.57 9.95
C ARG A 63 -15.17 -7.33 11.26
N LYS A 64 -16.02 -8.31 11.59
CA LYS A 64 -15.89 -9.17 12.78
C LYS A 64 -14.64 -10.06 12.72
N LEU A 65 -14.36 -10.65 11.56
CA LEU A 65 -13.13 -11.43 11.32
C LEU A 65 -11.87 -10.56 11.45
N LYS A 66 -11.91 -9.33 10.91
CA LYS A 66 -10.83 -8.37 11.04
C LYS A 66 -10.62 -7.92 12.50
N ALA A 67 -11.70 -7.62 13.22
CA ALA A 67 -11.66 -7.18 14.62
C ALA A 67 -11.12 -8.29 15.54
N SER A 68 -11.48 -9.54 15.28
CA SER A 68 -10.97 -10.72 15.99
C SER A 68 -9.56 -11.15 15.58
N LYS A 69 -8.92 -10.44 14.63
CA LYS A 69 -7.57 -10.74 14.10
C LYS A 69 -7.42 -12.17 13.53
N LYS A 70 -8.52 -12.81 13.10
CA LYS A 70 -8.54 -14.15 12.49
C LYS A 70 -8.05 -14.11 11.03
N TRP A 71 -6.82 -13.65 10.79
CA TRP A 71 -6.27 -13.48 9.43
C TRP A 71 -6.08 -14.80 8.68
N GLY A 72 -5.85 -15.91 9.38
CA GLY A 72 -5.80 -17.24 8.75
C GLY A 72 -7.11 -17.63 8.07
N VAL A 73 -8.26 -17.23 8.65
CA VAL A 73 -9.58 -17.45 8.03
C VAL A 73 -9.79 -16.52 6.84
N ILE A 74 -9.36 -15.24 6.93
CA ILE A 74 -9.48 -14.28 5.83
C ILE A 74 -8.66 -14.69 4.60
N ARG A 75 -7.51 -15.33 4.81
CA ARG A 75 -6.66 -15.85 3.73
C ARG A 75 -7.22 -17.11 3.07
N HIS A 76 -8.28 -17.70 3.59
CA HIS A 76 -8.89 -18.86 2.97
C HIS A 76 -9.46 -18.49 1.58
N PRO A 77 -9.27 -19.33 0.53
CA PRO A 77 -9.71 -19.05 -0.85
C PRO A 77 -11.18 -18.61 -0.98
N PHE A 78 -12.06 -19.22 -0.18
CA PHE A 78 -13.49 -18.85 -0.10
C PHE A 78 -13.72 -17.35 0.19
N ILE A 79 -13.01 -16.78 1.16
CA ILE A 79 -13.15 -15.37 1.54
C ILE A 79 -12.37 -14.48 0.58
N LEU A 80 -11.18 -14.90 0.15
CA LEU A 80 -10.38 -14.16 -0.83
C LEU A 80 -11.12 -13.98 -2.15
N ASN A 81 -11.85 -15.00 -2.62
CA ASN A 81 -12.61 -14.93 -3.87
C ASN A 81 -13.75 -13.92 -3.75
N TYR A 82 -14.49 -13.97 -2.64
CA TYR A 82 -15.52 -12.98 -2.34
C TYR A 82 -14.95 -11.56 -2.32
N VAL A 83 -13.84 -11.34 -1.62
CA VAL A 83 -13.16 -10.03 -1.55
C VAL A 83 -12.71 -9.59 -2.95
N ASN A 84 -12.11 -10.49 -3.72
CA ASN A 84 -11.62 -10.22 -5.06
C ASN A 84 -12.74 -9.78 -6.00
N GLN A 85 -13.86 -10.49 -6.01
CA GLN A 85 -15.00 -10.14 -6.86
C GLN A 85 -15.53 -8.73 -6.53
N LYS A 86 -15.68 -8.42 -5.24
CA LYS A 86 -16.14 -7.09 -4.81
C LYS A 86 -15.10 -5.99 -5.11
N LEU A 87 -13.81 -6.31 -5.14
CA LEU A 87 -12.76 -5.37 -5.57
C LEU A 87 -12.87 -5.07 -7.06
N VAL A 88 -13.02 -6.10 -7.89
CA VAL A 88 -13.18 -5.98 -9.35
C VAL A 88 -14.43 -5.16 -9.67
N ASP A 89 -15.54 -5.38 -8.96
CA ASP A 89 -16.76 -4.57 -9.08
C ASP A 89 -16.52 -3.09 -8.72
N CYS A 90 -15.60 -2.80 -7.80
CA CYS A 90 -15.20 -1.44 -7.43
C CYS A 90 -14.20 -0.79 -8.40
N ALA A 91 -13.67 -1.53 -9.39
CA ALA A 91 -12.56 -1.06 -10.22
C ALA A 91 -12.92 0.21 -11.00
N PHE A 92 -14.14 0.29 -11.54
CA PHE A 92 -14.60 1.47 -12.29
C PHE A 92 -14.52 2.76 -11.46
N PHE A 93 -15.07 2.75 -10.24
CA PHE A 93 -15.03 3.90 -9.34
C PHE A 93 -13.60 4.24 -8.91
N TYR A 94 -12.76 3.22 -8.71
CA TYR A 94 -11.37 3.42 -8.36
C TYR A 94 -10.57 4.04 -9.52
N THR A 95 -10.79 3.61 -10.76
CA THR A 95 -10.22 4.22 -11.97
C THR A 95 -10.64 5.68 -12.11
N LEU A 96 -11.93 5.97 -11.97
CA LEU A 96 -12.44 7.35 -12.02
C LEU A 96 -11.76 8.23 -10.95
N HIS A 97 -11.57 7.69 -9.75
CA HIS A 97 -10.91 8.40 -8.66
C HIS A 97 -9.42 8.67 -8.96
N ILE A 98 -8.69 7.69 -9.52
CA ILE A 98 -7.29 7.90 -9.96
C ILE A 98 -7.24 8.98 -11.04
N LEU A 99 -8.09 8.89 -12.07
CA LEU A 99 -8.12 9.84 -13.18
C LEU A 99 -8.44 11.26 -12.71
N ALA A 100 -9.39 11.41 -11.76
CA ALA A 100 -9.72 12.72 -11.20
C ALA A 100 -8.53 13.36 -10.46
N PHE A 101 -7.79 12.59 -9.65
CA PHE A 101 -6.61 13.12 -8.94
C PHE A 101 -5.39 13.31 -9.85
N LEU A 102 -5.25 12.50 -10.89
CA LEU A 102 -4.25 12.71 -11.94
C LEU A 102 -4.54 14.01 -12.70
N PHE A 103 -5.81 14.24 -13.08
CA PHE A 103 -6.24 15.48 -13.71
C PHE A 103 -5.98 16.69 -12.81
N PHE A 104 -6.28 16.60 -11.51
CA PHE A 104 -5.98 17.65 -10.55
C PHE A 104 -4.48 17.96 -10.45
N PHE A 105 -3.64 16.92 -10.38
CA PHE A 105 -2.19 17.09 -10.36
C PHE A 105 -1.68 17.77 -11.65
N LEU A 106 -2.16 17.35 -12.81
CA LEU A 106 -1.80 17.96 -14.10
C LEU A 106 -2.32 19.40 -14.20
N LEU A 107 -3.50 19.70 -13.66
CA LEU A 107 -4.08 21.03 -13.62
C LEU A 107 -3.22 21.98 -12.78
N LEU A 108 -2.73 21.53 -11.62
CA LEU A 108 -1.79 22.28 -10.79
C LEU A 108 -0.46 22.52 -11.50
N ALA A 109 0.09 21.49 -12.16
CA ALA A 109 1.31 21.62 -12.95
C ALA A 109 1.15 22.63 -14.11
N TRP A 110 0.00 22.60 -14.80
CA TRP A 110 -0.31 23.57 -15.86
C TRP A 110 -0.47 25.00 -15.32
N HIS A 111 -1.04 25.15 -14.13
CA HIS A 111 -1.20 26.47 -13.52
C HIS A 111 0.14 27.18 -13.22
N ILE A 112 1.24 26.43 -13.02
CA ILE A 112 2.60 27.00 -12.85
C ILE A 112 3.03 27.83 -14.07
N PHE A 113 2.79 27.32 -15.28
CA PHE A 113 3.31 27.94 -16.50
C PHE A 113 2.53 29.19 -16.91
N ALA A 114 1.24 29.28 -16.59
CA ALA A 114 0.43 30.44 -16.91
C ALA A 114 -0.76 30.55 -15.97
N ARG A 115 -0.87 31.68 -15.26
CA ARG A 115 -2.01 31.99 -14.41
C ARG A 115 -3.14 32.58 -15.24
N THR A 116 -4.33 32.01 -15.10
CA THR A 116 -5.55 32.47 -15.80
C THR A 116 -6.75 32.26 -14.89
N ILE A 117 -7.69 33.20 -14.87
CA ILE A 117 -8.89 33.16 -14.01
C ILE A 117 -9.69 31.86 -14.18
N ILE A 118 -9.74 31.31 -15.40
CA ILE A 118 -10.42 30.04 -15.70
C ILE A 118 -9.81 28.88 -14.92
N LYS A 119 -8.47 28.80 -14.85
CA LYS A 119 -7.76 27.75 -14.09
C LYS A 119 -8.01 27.90 -12.59
N ASP A 120 -8.01 29.13 -12.08
CA ASP A 120 -8.24 29.44 -10.66
C ASP A 120 -9.64 28.97 -10.24
N PHE A 121 -10.64 29.22 -11.10
CA PHE A 121 -12.00 28.72 -10.91
C PHE A 121 -12.07 27.19 -10.97
N LEU A 122 -11.45 26.56 -11.98
CA LEU A 122 -11.44 25.09 -12.12
C LEU A 122 -10.79 24.39 -10.91
N ILE A 123 -9.63 24.88 -10.44
CA ILE A 123 -8.94 24.34 -9.26
C ILE A 123 -9.81 24.52 -8.02
N THR A 124 -10.40 25.70 -7.83
CA THR A 124 -11.26 25.97 -6.68
C THR A 124 -12.53 25.10 -6.69
N ALA A 125 -13.16 24.93 -7.86
CA ALA A 125 -14.32 24.06 -8.03
C ALA A 125 -13.99 22.59 -7.74
N PHE A 126 -12.81 22.12 -8.19
CA PHE A 126 -12.32 20.77 -7.87
C PHE A 126 -12.14 20.60 -6.35
N VAL A 127 -11.43 21.53 -5.70
CA VAL A 127 -11.19 21.48 -4.25
C VAL A 127 -12.49 21.55 -3.46
N ALA A 128 -13.45 22.38 -3.86
CA ALA A 128 -14.75 22.46 -3.21
C ALA A 128 -15.55 21.15 -3.33
N THR A 129 -15.59 20.56 -4.53
CA THR A 129 -16.32 19.31 -4.80
C THR A 129 -15.72 18.14 -4.02
N PHE A 130 -14.40 17.93 -4.12
CA PHE A 130 -13.72 16.85 -3.41
C PHE A 130 -13.58 17.10 -1.90
N GLY A 131 -13.58 18.37 -1.48
CA GLY A 131 -13.69 18.77 -0.09
C GLY A 131 -15.03 18.36 0.52
N MET A 132 -16.14 18.55 -0.21
CA MET A 132 -17.46 18.06 0.20
C MET A 132 -17.46 16.53 0.35
N PHE A 133 -16.93 15.78 -0.63
CA PHE A 133 -16.82 14.33 -0.52
C PHE A 133 -15.94 13.88 0.65
N LEU A 134 -14.88 14.61 0.96
CA LEU A 134 -14.01 14.33 2.11
C LEU A 134 -14.78 14.50 3.43
N ILE A 135 -15.53 15.59 3.59
CA ILE A 135 -16.36 15.85 4.77
C ILE A 135 -17.43 14.77 4.91
N LEU A 136 -18.15 14.45 3.82
CA LEU A 136 -19.17 13.39 3.80
C LEU A 136 -18.59 12.03 4.21
N LYS A 137 -17.41 11.68 3.68
CA LYS A 137 -16.70 10.46 4.10
C LYS A 137 -16.33 10.49 5.59
N GLY A 138 -15.94 11.66 6.10
CA GLY A 138 -15.65 11.88 7.52
C GLY A 138 -16.88 11.68 8.41
N THR A 139 -18.01 12.28 8.04
CA THR A 139 -19.26 12.19 8.82
C THR A 139 -19.83 10.77 8.83
N ILE A 140 -19.82 10.09 7.67
CA ILE A 140 -20.23 8.69 7.55
C ILE A 140 -19.38 7.81 8.47
N LYS A 141 -18.06 7.97 8.43
CA LYS A 141 -17.16 7.14 9.23
C LYS A 141 -17.31 7.41 10.72
N ALA A 142 -17.50 8.66 11.12
CA ALA A 142 -17.75 9.05 12.51
C ALA A 142 -19.08 8.53 13.05
N ARG A 143 -20.13 8.49 12.21
CA ARG A 143 -21.47 7.99 12.62
C ARG A 143 -21.49 6.48 12.84
N ILE A 144 -20.85 5.72 11.93
CA ILE A 144 -20.94 4.26 11.91
C ILE A 144 -19.88 3.60 12.81
N THR A 145 -18.72 4.23 12.94
CA THR A 145 -17.58 3.60 13.64
C THR A 145 -17.40 4.28 14.99
N GLN A 146 -17.69 3.55 16.08
CA GLN A 146 -17.44 4.04 17.44
C GLN A 146 -15.95 4.29 17.75
N SER A 147 -15.03 3.78 16.92
CA SER A 147 -13.59 4.06 17.03
C SER A 147 -12.98 4.51 15.70
N ILE A 148 -12.52 5.76 15.65
CA ILE A 148 -11.80 6.30 14.51
C ILE A 148 -10.34 5.85 14.60
N SER A 149 -9.82 5.21 13.54
CA SER A 149 -8.40 4.84 13.48
C SER A 149 -7.51 6.08 13.42
N ALA A 150 -6.43 6.13 14.19
CA ALA A 150 -5.45 7.23 14.16
C ALA A 150 -4.91 7.50 12.75
N TRP A 151 -4.67 6.44 11.95
CA TRP A 151 -4.25 6.56 10.55
C TRP A 151 -5.28 7.23 9.66
N PHE A 152 -6.56 7.06 9.96
CA PHE A 152 -7.62 7.77 9.24
C PHE A 152 -7.59 9.27 9.55
N VAL A 153 -7.40 9.64 10.82
CA VAL A 153 -7.27 11.06 11.22
C VAL A 153 -6.08 11.71 10.54
N VAL A 154 -4.91 11.07 10.58
CA VAL A 154 -3.70 11.59 9.91
C VAL A 154 -3.93 11.78 8.40
N ALA A 155 -4.51 10.79 7.72
CA ALA A 155 -4.80 10.90 6.30
C ALA A 155 -5.86 11.97 5.98
N PHE A 156 -6.87 12.12 6.84
CA PHE A 156 -7.89 13.16 6.71
C PHE A 156 -7.28 14.55 6.87
N CYS A 157 -6.51 14.77 7.93
CA CYS A 157 -5.81 16.03 8.16
C CYS A 157 -4.84 16.39 7.03
N PHE A 158 -4.11 15.40 6.49
CA PHE A 158 -3.23 15.62 5.34
C PHE A 158 -3.99 16.06 4.09
N ASN A 159 -5.16 15.46 3.81
CA ASN A 159 -6.00 15.87 2.68
C ASN A 159 -6.57 17.29 2.88
N VAL A 160 -7.04 17.61 4.09
CA VAL A 160 -7.50 18.97 4.43
C VAL A 160 -6.36 19.98 4.25
N PHE A 161 -5.17 19.66 4.75
CA PHE A 161 -3.98 20.49 4.59
C PHE A 161 -3.64 20.72 3.12
N ASN A 162 -3.66 19.67 2.29
CA ASN A 162 -3.41 19.78 0.85
C ASN A 162 -4.41 20.72 0.16
N TYR A 163 -5.69 20.60 0.48
CA TYR A 163 -6.74 21.48 -0.07
C TYR A 163 -6.59 22.93 0.41
N LEU A 164 -6.29 23.15 1.68
CA LEU A 164 -6.02 24.48 2.21
C LEU A 164 -4.77 25.11 1.58
N ALA A 165 -3.68 24.35 1.43
CA ALA A 165 -2.47 24.79 0.76
C ALA A 165 -2.72 25.14 -0.72
N THR A 166 -3.57 24.36 -1.40
CA THR A 166 -3.96 24.63 -2.80
C THR A 166 -4.82 25.88 -2.91
N LEU A 167 -5.80 26.08 -2.02
CA LEU A 167 -6.62 27.30 -2.02
C LEU A 167 -5.76 28.53 -1.72
N ALA A 168 -4.85 28.43 -0.75
CA ALA A 168 -3.90 29.48 -0.47
C ALA A 168 -3.03 29.75 -1.71
N TYR A 169 -2.51 28.72 -2.39
CA TYR A 169 -1.73 28.88 -3.61
C TYR A 169 -2.46 29.70 -4.69
N VAL A 170 -3.74 29.41 -4.94
CA VAL A 170 -4.53 30.09 -5.98
C VAL A 170 -4.88 31.54 -5.60
N TRP A 171 -5.27 31.78 -4.34
CA TRP A 171 -5.90 33.05 -3.92
C TRP A 171 -4.98 34.01 -3.17
N LEU A 172 -3.90 33.54 -2.55
CA LEU A 172 -2.98 34.43 -1.82
C LEU A 172 -2.29 35.46 -2.73
N PRO A 173 -1.88 35.12 -3.97
CA PRO A 173 -1.26 36.10 -4.86
C PRO A 173 -2.22 37.20 -5.34
N THR A 174 -3.54 36.94 -5.41
CA THR A 174 -4.54 37.98 -5.68
C THR A 174 -4.79 38.85 -4.44
N MET A 175 -4.81 38.26 -3.24
CA MET A 175 -4.93 39.02 -1.98
C MET A 175 -3.72 39.94 -1.76
N PHE A 176 -2.51 39.47 -2.06
CA PHE A 176 -1.28 40.25 -1.93
C PHE A 176 -1.13 41.37 -2.97
N ALA A 177 -1.92 41.37 -4.05
CA ALA A 177 -1.93 42.45 -5.01
C ALA A 177 -2.63 43.73 -4.49
N TYR A 178 -3.42 43.63 -3.41
CA TYR A 178 -4.16 44.76 -2.84
C TYR A 178 -3.37 45.56 -1.80
N ASP A 179 -2.19 45.10 -1.39
CA ASP A 179 -1.38 45.73 -0.35
C ASP A 179 0.12 45.61 -0.67
N ASP A 180 0.89 46.66 -0.45
CA ASP A 180 2.34 46.73 -0.73
C ASP A 180 3.22 46.42 0.49
N TYR A 181 2.63 46.16 1.65
CA TYR A 181 3.40 45.91 2.87
C TYR A 181 4.18 44.57 2.83
N HIS A 182 5.46 44.56 3.25
CA HIS A 182 6.34 43.37 3.32
C HIS A 182 6.51 42.53 2.03
N GLN A 183 6.88 43.18 0.92
CA GLN A 183 7.15 42.55 -0.39
C GLN A 183 8.08 41.31 -0.34
N GLU A 184 9.16 41.35 0.45
CA GLU A 184 10.11 40.22 0.57
C GLU A 184 9.45 38.96 1.14
N VAL A 185 8.63 39.10 2.19
CA VAL A 185 7.91 37.99 2.80
C VAL A 185 6.83 37.45 1.86
N LYS A 186 6.12 38.35 1.15
CA LYS A 186 5.13 37.97 0.14
C LYS A 186 5.75 37.14 -0.98
N LYS A 187 6.92 37.54 -1.46
CA LYS A 187 7.67 36.82 -2.50
C LYS A 187 8.09 35.43 -2.05
N ILE A 188 8.62 35.31 -0.82
CA ILE A 188 9.00 34.03 -0.21
C ILE A 188 7.78 33.10 -0.10
N VAL A 189 6.70 33.57 0.52
CA VAL A 189 5.48 32.76 0.72
C VAL A 189 4.89 32.33 -0.62
N THR A 190 4.81 33.23 -1.59
CA THR A 190 4.27 32.94 -2.93
C THR A 190 5.13 31.93 -3.71
N TRP A 191 6.44 31.85 -3.43
CA TRP A 191 7.33 30.86 -4.03
C TRP A 191 7.22 29.47 -3.38
N PHE A 192 7.15 29.40 -2.05
CA PHE A 192 7.10 28.12 -1.33
C PHE A 192 5.74 27.42 -1.44
N LEU A 193 4.66 28.18 -1.46
CA LEU A 193 3.30 27.66 -1.43
C LEU A 193 2.94 26.76 -2.64
N PRO A 194 3.27 27.11 -3.91
CA PRO A 194 3.12 26.21 -5.05
C PRO A 194 3.88 24.89 -4.86
N ILE A 195 5.14 24.96 -4.38
CA ILE A 195 6.00 23.79 -4.18
C ILE A 195 5.34 22.82 -3.19
N ILE A 196 4.87 23.34 -2.05
CA ILE A 196 4.19 22.54 -1.03
C ILE A 196 2.89 21.94 -1.58
N ALA A 197 2.08 22.73 -2.30
CA ALA A 197 0.82 22.27 -2.86
C ALA A 197 1.01 21.15 -3.91
N ILE A 198 1.99 21.28 -4.80
CA ILE A 198 2.28 20.28 -5.84
C ILE A 198 2.83 18.99 -5.24
N ILE A 199 3.80 19.09 -4.32
CA ILE A 199 4.37 17.92 -3.64
C ILE A 199 3.29 17.21 -2.82
N ALA A 200 2.42 17.95 -2.12
CA ALA A 200 1.31 17.39 -1.37
C ALA A 200 0.27 16.72 -2.29
N ALA A 201 -0.05 17.32 -3.43
CA ALA A 201 -0.94 16.72 -4.43
C ALA A 201 -0.37 15.42 -5.03
N TRP A 202 0.92 15.41 -5.35
CA TRP A 202 1.62 14.21 -5.81
C TRP A 202 1.65 13.10 -4.75
N ALA A 203 1.95 13.45 -3.49
CA ALA A 203 1.94 12.50 -2.38
C ALA A 203 0.54 11.91 -2.16
N ASN A 204 -0.52 12.72 -2.34
CA ASN A 204 -1.90 12.25 -2.26
C ASN A 204 -2.26 11.30 -3.42
N LEU A 205 -1.76 11.55 -4.62
CA LEU A 205 -1.91 10.64 -5.77
C LEU A 205 -1.27 9.27 -5.47
N LEU A 206 -0.04 9.25 -4.94
CA LEU A 206 0.59 8.00 -4.50
C LEU A 206 -0.22 7.29 -3.41
N TYR A 207 -0.78 8.03 -2.45
CA TYR A 207 -1.62 7.45 -1.40
C TYR A 207 -2.87 6.74 -1.96
N ILE A 208 -3.48 7.30 -3.01
CA ILE A 208 -4.60 6.68 -3.71
C ILE A 208 -4.12 5.43 -4.46
N MET A 209 -3.03 5.54 -5.21
CA MET A 209 -2.44 4.44 -6.00
C MET A 209 -2.02 3.23 -5.16
N ARG A 210 -1.88 3.34 -3.84
CA ARG A 210 -1.40 2.21 -3.01
C ARG A 210 -2.29 0.96 -3.02
N LYS A 211 -3.54 1.05 -3.50
CA LYS A 211 -4.44 -0.12 -3.62
C LYS A 211 -4.20 -0.90 -4.91
N SER A 212 -3.50 -0.29 -5.87
CA SER A 212 -3.14 -0.88 -7.15
C SER A 212 -1.95 -1.83 -7.03
N PRO A 213 -1.54 -2.57 -8.08
CA PRO A 213 -0.31 -3.36 -8.07
C PRO A 213 0.93 -2.52 -7.69
N PHE A 214 0.94 -1.21 -7.99
CA PHE A 214 2.00 -0.30 -7.58
C PHE A 214 2.09 -0.09 -6.06
N GLY A 215 1.06 -0.50 -5.31
CA GLY A 215 1.00 -0.41 -3.87
C GLY A 215 2.14 -1.11 -3.15
N ILE A 216 2.60 -2.24 -3.67
CA ILE A 216 3.75 -2.96 -3.11
C ILE A 216 4.97 -2.03 -3.06
N TYR A 217 5.33 -1.43 -4.20
CA TYR A 217 6.45 -0.49 -4.30
C TYR A 217 6.26 0.76 -3.42
N ILE A 218 5.04 1.30 -3.33
CA ILE A 218 4.74 2.45 -2.48
C ILE A 218 4.95 2.10 -0.99
N PHE A 219 4.56 0.91 -0.54
CA PHE A 219 4.81 0.46 0.83
C PHE A 219 6.28 0.18 1.10
N MET A 220 6.98 -0.44 0.14
CA MET A 220 8.42 -0.65 0.21
C MET A 220 9.13 0.70 0.38
N MET A 221 8.85 1.66 -0.51
CA MET A 221 9.40 3.02 -0.46
C MET A 221 9.07 3.73 0.87
N THR A 222 7.82 3.67 1.34
CA THR A 222 7.42 4.31 2.61
C THR A 222 8.19 3.72 3.80
N ARG A 223 8.43 2.41 3.81
CA ARG A 223 9.21 1.75 4.86
C ARG A 223 10.70 2.06 4.73
N ILE A 224 11.25 2.13 3.53
CA ILE A 224 12.63 2.59 3.28
C ILE A 224 12.79 4.03 3.76
N LEU A 225 11.88 4.94 3.41
CA LEU A 225 11.88 6.33 3.88
C LEU A 225 11.79 6.43 5.41
N ARG A 226 10.99 5.59 6.06
CA ARG A 226 10.93 5.53 7.53
C ARG A 226 12.24 5.05 8.14
N SER A 227 12.84 4.01 7.56
CA SER A 227 14.16 3.51 7.98
C SER A 227 15.23 4.59 7.81
N PHE A 228 15.23 5.26 6.65
CA PHE A 228 16.07 6.41 6.36
C PHE A 228 15.86 7.53 7.38
N ALA A 229 14.61 7.87 7.75
CA ALA A 229 14.33 8.91 8.74
C ALA A 229 14.92 8.57 10.12
N HIS A 230 14.94 7.29 10.52
CA HIS A 230 15.63 6.87 11.74
C HIS A 230 17.15 7.08 11.66
N ILE A 231 17.77 6.71 10.54
CA ILE A 231 19.20 6.90 10.31
C ILE A 231 19.55 8.40 10.18
N ALA A 232 18.64 9.18 9.58
CA ALA A 232 18.78 10.62 9.40
C ALA A 232 18.96 11.37 10.73
N THR A 233 18.52 10.81 11.85
CA THR A 233 18.77 11.36 13.19
C THR A 233 20.26 11.47 13.53
N ILE A 234 21.10 10.58 13.01
CA ILE A 234 22.56 10.65 13.15
C ILE A 234 23.14 11.52 12.04
N TRP A 235 22.63 11.39 10.82
CA TRP A 235 23.19 12.04 9.64
C TRP A 235 22.97 13.55 9.61
N ILE A 236 21.78 14.04 9.99
CA ILE A 236 21.47 15.47 9.95
C ILE A 236 22.40 16.26 10.90
N PRO A 237 22.62 15.86 12.17
CA PRO A 237 23.62 16.51 13.02
C PRO A 237 25.04 16.45 12.45
N THR A 238 25.47 15.31 11.89
CA THR A 238 26.78 15.19 11.24
C THR A 238 26.91 16.14 10.06
N LEU A 239 25.90 16.22 9.20
CA LEU A 239 25.86 17.12 8.05
C LEU A 239 25.91 18.58 8.51
N ILE A 240 25.14 18.96 9.52
CA ILE A 240 25.16 20.31 10.10
C ILE A 240 26.55 20.64 10.68
N ALA A 241 27.16 19.72 11.42
CA ALA A 241 28.48 19.92 12.02
C ALA A 241 29.57 20.16 10.96
N PHE A 242 29.61 19.33 9.91
CA PHE A 242 30.55 19.52 8.81
C PHE A 242 30.24 20.77 7.99
N SER A 243 28.97 21.12 7.79
CA SER A 243 28.56 22.36 7.10
C SER A 243 29.11 23.59 7.82
N PHE A 244 29.06 23.61 9.16
CA PHE A 244 29.65 24.69 9.95
C PHE A 244 31.18 24.67 9.97
N ALA A 245 31.80 23.49 9.97
CA ALA A 245 33.26 23.38 9.86
C ALA A 245 33.76 23.93 8.52
N PHE A 246 33.08 23.59 7.42
CA PHE A 246 33.37 24.16 6.10
C PHE A 246 33.09 25.67 6.06
N LEU A 247 31.97 26.13 6.63
CA LEU A 247 31.67 27.57 6.72
C LEU A 247 32.76 28.33 7.48
N LEU A 248 33.28 27.77 8.57
CA LEU A 248 34.32 28.39 9.39
C LEU A 248 35.65 28.50 8.64
N ILE A 249 36.06 27.43 7.96
CA ILE A 249 37.36 27.35 7.29
C ILE A 249 37.35 28.11 5.95
N MET A 250 36.22 28.09 5.24
CA MET A 250 36.07 28.76 3.94
C MET A 250 35.57 30.22 4.06
N ARG A 251 35.33 30.71 5.29
CA ARG A 251 34.83 32.06 5.55
C ARG A 251 35.70 33.16 4.92
N ASP A 252 37.00 32.95 4.97
CA ASP A 252 38.01 33.95 4.63
C ASP A 252 38.65 33.69 3.25
N THR A 253 38.23 32.65 2.54
CA THR A 253 38.83 32.23 1.26
C THR A 253 38.16 32.85 0.03
N GLY A 254 36.95 33.40 0.17
CA GLY A 254 36.21 34.07 -0.92
C GLY A 254 35.67 33.14 -2.00
N VAL A 255 35.73 31.82 -1.79
CA VAL A 255 35.31 30.79 -2.73
C VAL A 255 33.78 30.62 -2.69
N LYS A 256 33.10 30.78 -3.82
CA LYS A 256 31.64 30.60 -3.91
C LYS A 256 31.24 29.14 -3.58
N PRO A 257 30.11 28.88 -2.89
CA PRO A 257 29.04 29.77 -2.45
C PRO A 257 29.29 30.43 -1.09
N TRP A 258 30.52 30.42 -0.56
CA TRP A 258 30.89 30.97 0.75
C TRP A 258 31.26 32.45 0.60
N PRO A 259 30.35 33.40 0.92
CA PRO A 259 30.65 34.81 0.74
C PRO A 259 31.69 35.28 1.76
N LEU A 260 32.54 36.24 1.37
CA LEU A 260 33.36 37.00 2.31
C LEU A 260 32.44 37.77 3.26
N ILE A 261 32.26 37.27 4.48
CA ILE A 261 31.38 37.89 5.49
C ILE A 261 31.90 39.29 5.89
N ASP A 262 33.20 39.52 5.75
CA ASP A 262 33.88 40.75 6.20
C ASP A 262 33.54 42.01 5.37
N GLN A 263 32.91 41.90 4.19
CA GLN A 263 32.50 43.07 3.39
C GLN A 263 30.99 43.38 3.43
N GLN A 264 30.16 42.51 4.02
CA GLN A 264 28.69 42.68 4.01
C GLN A 264 27.99 42.49 5.36
N ALA A 265 28.73 42.22 6.44
CA ALA A 265 28.18 42.01 7.78
C ALA A 265 27.34 43.17 8.35
N ALA A 266 27.57 44.42 7.92
CA ALA A 266 26.85 45.57 8.47
C ALA A 266 25.38 45.70 7.98
N ASN A 267 25.03 45.09 6.84
CA ASN A 267 23.70 45.21 6.20
C ASN A 267 23.01 43.87 5.92
N MET A 268 23.51 42.76 6.47
CA MET A 268 22.91 41.43 6.26
C MET A 268 21.65 41.26 7.10
N THR A 269 20.50 41.21 6.43
CA THR A 269 19.23 40.83 7.06
C THR A 269 19.29 39.39 7.60
N MET A 270 18.56 39.09 8.68
CA MET A 270 18.45 37.73 9.25
C MET A 270 18.12 36.67 8.20
N VAL A 271 17.34 37.02 7.19
CA VAL A 271 16.96 36.15 6.05
C VAL A 271 18.18 35.79 5.19
N HIS A 272 19.05 36.75 4.90
CA HIS A 272 20.27 36.50 4.13
C HIS A 272 21.22 35.55 4.87
N THR A 273 21.39 35.73 6.19
CA THR A 273 22.20 34.84 7.01
C THR A 273 21.66 33.41 7.00
N MET A 274 20.33 33.23 7.08
CA MET A 274 19.70 31.91 6.98
C MET A 274 19.88 31.27 5.60
N LEU A 275 19.86 32.05 4.52
CA LEU A 275 20.10 31.55 3.17
C LEU A 275 21.55 31.09 2.97
N VAL A 276 22.53 31.81 3.51
CA VAL A 276 23.95 31.39 3.46
C VAL A 276 24.14 30.07 4.20
N ILE A 277 23.54 29.92 5.39
CA ILE A 277 23.57 28.66 6.15
C ILE A 277 22.87 27.53 5.37
N LEU A 278 21.73 27.80 4.71
CA LEU A 278 21.04 26.78 3.92
C LEU A 278 21.85 26.36 2.69
N GLN A 279 22.51 27.31 2.02
CA GLN A 279 23.40 27.05 0.88
C GLN A 279 24.62 26.22 1.30
N ALA A 280 25.21 26.53 2.45
CA ALA A 280 26.28 25.77 3.07
C ALA A 280 25.89 24.30 3.29
N ILE A 281 24.76 24.10 3.98
CA ILE A 281 24.16 22.79 4.24
C ILE A 281 23.88 22.04 2.95
N THR A 282 23.37 22.72 1.92
CA THR A 282 23.09 22.13 0.61
C THR A 282 24.36 21.71 -0.10
N LYS A 283 25.42 22.54 -0.15
CA LYS A 283 26.71 22.18 -0.76
C LYS A 283 27.40 21.03 -0.01
N THR A 284 27.33 21.02 1.31
CA THR A 284 27.82 19.87 2.10
C THR A 284 26.99 18.61 1.82
N SER A 285 25.67 18.73 1.61
CA SER A 285 24.81 17.61 1.22
C SER A 285 25.14 17.06 -0.17
N THR A 286 25.45 17.90 -1.16
CA THR A 286 25.83 17.43 -2.51
C THR A 286 27.18 16.72 -2.48
N MET A 287 28.15 17.25 -1.73
CA MET A 287 29.42 16.56 -1.46
C MET A 287 29.21 15.20 -0.79
N MET A 288 28.22 15.09 0.11
CA MET A 288 27.88 13.85 0.79
C MET A 288 27.33 12.76 -0.16
N ILE A 289 26.65 13.16 -1.24
CA ILE A 289 26.09 12.25 -2.25
C ILE A 289 27.19 11.72 -3.19
N GLY A 290 28.39 12.33 -3.17
CA GLY A 290 29.54 11.98 -4.01
C GLY A 290 29.80 12.97 -5.14
N GLU A 291 29.01 14.06 -5.24
CA GLU A 291 29.32 15.19 -6.12
C GLU A 291 30.36 16.10 -5.44
N VAL A 292 31.61 15.64 -5.47
CA VAL A 292 32.74 16.35 -4.85
C VAL A 292 33.27 17.37 -5.84
N ASP A 293 32.65 18.55 -5.88
CA ASP A 293 33.24 19.74 -6.51
C ASP A 293 34.27 20.37 -5.56
N ALA A 294 35.35 19.62 -5.31
CA ALA A 294 36.43 20.03 -4.41
C ALA A 294 37.54 20.82 -5.11
N ASN A 295 37.47 21.05 -6.42
CA ASN A 295 38.49 21.82 -7.15
C ASN A 295 38.69 23.19 -6.50
N ASP A 296 37.57 23.88 -6.25
CA ASP A 296 37.49 25.14 -5.51
C ASP A 296 38.12 25.10 -4.10
N ILE A 297 38.09 23.95 -3.41
CA ILE A 297 38.61 23.78 -2.05
C ILE A 297 40.09 23.41 -2.07
N LEU A 298 40.49 22.58 -3.02
CA LEU A 298 41.87 22.13 -3.21
C LEU A 298 42.76 23.26 -3.76
N ASP A 299 42.19 24.15 -4.58
CA ASP A 299 42.87 25.33 -5.13
C ASP A 299 43.27 26.36 -4.06
N THR A 300 42.70 26.27 -2.85
CA THR A 300 43.07 27.12 -1.71
C THR A 300 44.52 26.89 -1.24
N ASN A 301 45.19 25.79 -1.66
CA ASN A 301 46.56 25.41 -1.27
C ASN A 301 46.81 25.37 0.25
N GLN A 302 45.76 25.21 1.06
CA GLN A 302 45.83 25.10 2.51
C GLN A 302 45.64 23.64 2.92
N TRP A 303 46.44 23.18 3.88
CA TRP A 303 46.41 21.78 4.33
C TRP A 303 45.18 21.46 5.20
N ILE A 304 44.64 22.44 5.93
CA ILE A 304 43.48 22.26 6.84
C ILE A 304 42.19 21.91 6.06
N PRO A 305 41.77 22.68 5.02
CA PRO A 305 40.63 22.30 4.19
C PRO A 305 40.78 20.93 3.53
N SER A 306 41.96 20.59 3.03
CA SER A 306 42.21 19.31 2.35
C SER A 306 42.08 18.11 3.29
N ILE A 307 42.59 18.21 4.53
CA ILE A 307 42.38 17.17 5.54
C ILE A 307 40.91 17.07 5.93
N LEU A 308 40.22 18.21 6.07
CA LEU A 308 38.79 18.21 6.42
C LEU A 308 37.94 17.53 5.34
N VAL A 309 38.17 17.84 4.06
CA VAL A 309 37.48 17.20 2.93
C VAL A 309 37.78 15.69 2.90
N LEU A 310 39.03 15.28 3.11
CA LEU A 310 39.41 13.86 3.13
C LEU A 310 38.71 13.10 4.28
N VAL A 311 38.72 13.67 5.49
CA VAL A 311 38.03 13.07 6.65
C VAL A 311 36.52 13.02 6.43
N PHE A 312 35.95 14.09 5.88
CA PHE A 312 34.54 14.14 5.50
C PHE A 312 34.20 13.03 4.50
N GLU A 313 34.96 12.90 3.41
CA GLU A 313 34.72 11.90 2.36
C GLU A 313 34.77 10.46 2.91
N ILE A 314 35.79 10.14 3.72
CA ILE A 314 35.90 8.81 4.34
C ILE A 314 34.70 8.53 5.25
N ILE A 315 34.33 9.49 6.10
CA ILE A 315 33.23 9.28 7.06
C ILE A 315 31.89 9.23 6.33
N THR A 316 31.59 10.19 5.47
CA THR A 316 30.23 10.37 4.94
C THR A 316 30.00 9.60 3.64
N VAL A 317 30.93 9.66 2.70
CA VAL A 317 30.76 8.99 1.40
C VAL A 317 31.09 7.50 1.52
N ILE A 318 32.18 7.14 2.21
CA ILE A 318 32.62 5.74 2.27
C ILE A 318 31.92 4.96 3.39
N LEU A 319 31.84 5.48 4.61
CA LEU A 319 31.23 4.72 5.71
C LEU A 319 29.72 4.88 5.77
N LEU A 320 29.19 6.10 5.76
CA LEU A 320 27.76 6.33 5.94
C LEU A 320 26.94 5.90 4.70
N MET A 321 27.32 6.28 3.48
CA MET A 321 26.56 5.88 2.28
C MET A 321 26.47 4.36 2.11
N ASN A 322 27.57 3.63 2.32
CA ASN A 322 27.59 2.17 2.23
C ASN A 322 26.79 1.50 3.35
N LEU A 323 26.76 2.10 4.54
CA LEU A 323 25.87 1.66 5.62
C LEU A 323 24.38 1.81 5.21
N MET A 324 24.02 2.90 4.54
CA MET A 324 22.64 3.11 4.09
C MET A 324 22.21 2.10 3.03
N VAL A 325 23.05 1.86 2.03
CA VAL A 325 22.77 0.90 0.95
C VAL A 325 22.66 -0.52 1.51
N SER A 326 23.58 -0.93 2.40
CA SER A 326 23.55 -2.26 3.00
C SER A 326 22.31 -2.51 3.86
N LEU A 327 21.82 -1.50 4.60
CA LEU A 327 20.56 -1.58 5.36
C LEU A 327 19.31 -1.60 4.46
N ALA A 328 19.34 -0.94 3.31
CA ALA A 328 18.23 -0.95 2.36
C ALA A 328 18.14 -2.26 1.57
N VAL A 329 19.29 -2.84 1.20
CA VAL A 329 19.38 -4.06 0.37
C VAL A 329 19.17 -5.35 1.18
N GLY A 330 19.58 -5.37 2.46
CA GLY A 330 19.54 -6.58 3.29
C GLY A 330 18.16 -7.22 3.45
N ASP A 331 17.07 -6.47 3.25
CA ASP A 331 15.71 -6.87 3.64
C ASP A 331 14.68 -6.87 2.50
N VAL A 332 15.08 -6.81 1.22
CA VAL A 332 14.13 -6.60 0.10
C VAL A 332 13.02 -7.66 0.03
N LYS A 333 13.35 -8.96 0.20
CA LYS A 333 12.34 -10.04 0.17
C LYS A 333 11.36 -9.93 1.34
N TYR A 334 11.88 -9.80 2.56
CA TYR A 334 11.06 -9.58 3.75
C TYR A 334 10.19 -8.31 3.64
N LEU A 335 10.71 -7.28 2.99
CA LEU A 335 10.00 -6.03 2.73
C LEU A 335 8.83 -6.23 1.76
N MET A 336 9.04 -7.03 0.72
CA MET A 336 8.01 -7.39 -0.26
C MET A 336 6.89 -8.22 0.37
N ASP A 337 7.22 -9.29 1.12
CA ASP A 337 6.23 -10.15 1.78
C ASP A 337 5.39 -9.34 2.78
N THR A 338 6.06 -8.48 3.57
CA THR A 338 5.38 -7.56 4.51
C THR A 338 4.48 -6.55 3.78
N ALA A 339 4.86 -6.13 2.57
CA ALA A 339 4.09 -5.19 1.76
C ALA A 339 2.85 -5.85 1.14
N GLN A 340 2.96 -7.08 0.64
CA GLN A 340 1.83 -7.89 0.18
C GLN A 340 0.81 -8.10 1.31
N ASP A 341 1.29 -8.43 2.52
CA ASP A 341 0.44 -8.56 3.70
C ASP A 341 -0.31 -7.28 4.06
N LYS A 342 0.37 -6.14 4.00
CA LYS A 342 -0.27 -4.84 4.24
C LYS A 342 -1.25 -4.48 3.13
N LEU A 343 -0.93 -4.81 1.88
CA LEU A 343 -1.79 -4.58 0.73
C LEU A 343 -3.10 -5.36 0.87
N LEU A 344 -3.04 -6.65 1.23
CA LEU A 344 -4.24 -7.47 1.48
C LEU A 344 -5.13 -6.83 2.55
N LYS A 345 -4.54 -6.42 3.68
CA LYS A 345 -5.28 -5.76 4.78
C LYS A 345 -5.99 -4.49 4.31
N ILE A 346 -5.36 -3.73 3.42
CA ILE A 346 -5.91 -2.48 2.87
C ILE A 346 -7.01 -2.76 1.84
N LYS A 347 -6.83 -3.77 0.99
CA LYS A 347 -7.85 -4.22 0.03
C LYS A 347 -9.11 -4.74 0.73
N VAL A 348 -8.95 -5.59 1.74
CA VAL A 348 -10.07 -6.05 2.60
C VAL A 348 -10.75 -4.87 3.29
N ASN A 349 -9.98 -3.93 3.85
CA ASN A 349 -10.56 -2.74 4.46
C ASN A 349 -11.32 -1.89 3.45
N TYR A 350 -10.81 -1.77 2.23
CA TYR A 350 -11.46 -1.04 1.17
C TYR A 350 -12.79 -1.67 0.75
N VAL A 351 -12.86 -3.00 0.60
CA VAL A 351 -14.13 -3.71 0.34
C VAL A 351 -15.13 -3.49 1.47
N ILE A 352 -14.69 -3.59 2.72
CA ILE A 352 -15.55 -3.34 3.89
C ILE A 352 -16.11 -1.90 3.85
N GLU A 353 -15.28 -0.90 3.55
CA GLU A 353 -15.71 0.50 3.43
C GLU A 353 -16.62 0.72 2.21
N ALA A 354 -16.33 0.10 1.06
CA ALA A 354 -17.12 0.21 -0.15
C ALA A 354 -18.52 -0.41 -0.01
N LEU A 355 -18.61 -1.60 0.62
CA LEU A 355 -19.87 -2.27 0.90
C LEU A 355 -20.72 -1.51 1.93
N GLN A 356 -20.09 -0.85 2.90
CA GLN A 356 -20.81 0.03 3.84
C GLN A 356 -21.39 1.25 3.16
N LEU A 357 -20.61 1.87 2.27
CA LEU A 357 -21.09 3.01 1.50
C LEU A 357 -22.23 2.59 0.57
N SER A 358 -22.14 1.44 -0.10
CA SER A 358 -23.21 0.97 -0.98
C SER A 358 -24.51 0.63 -0.25
N GLU A 359 -24.46 0.12 0.99
CA GLU A 359 -25.68 -0.11 1.79
C GLU A 359 -26.38 1.21 2.15
N GLN A 360 -25.62 2.30 2.34
CA GLN A 360 -26.19 3.61 2.67
C GLN A 360 -26.69 4.39 1.46
N PHE A 361 -26.02 4.24 0.32
CA PHE A 361 -26.42 4.84 -0.94
C PHE A 361 -27.21 3.81 -1.75
N GLY A 362 -28.50 3.67 -1.47
CA GLY A 362 -29.44 2.75 -2.15
C GLY A 362 -29.70 3.03 -3.64
N ASN A 363 -28.82 3.77 -4.32
CA ASN A 363 -28.91 4.04 -5.75
C ASN A 363 -28.49 2.81 -6.57
N ASP A 364 -29.20 2.56 -7.68
CA ASP A 364 -28.95 1.42 -8.57
C ASP A 364 -27.52 1.37 -9.13
N ALA A 365 -26.89 2.54 -9.30
CA ALA A 365 -25.49 2.66 -9.71
C ALA A 365 -24.47 2.16 -8.65
N PHE A 366 -24.88 2.01 -7.39
CA PHE A 366 -24.02 1.66 -6.26
C PHE A 366 -24.35 0.30 -5.64
N ARG A 367 -25.16 -0.56 -6.28
CA ARG A 367 -25.63 -1.86 -5.78
C ARG A 367 -24.56 -2.98 -5.67
N LEU A 368 -23.36 -2.65 -5.16
CA LEU A 368 -22.30 -3.63 -4.88
C LEU A 368 -22.69 -4.67 -3.83
N HIS A 369 -23.56 -4.33 -2.88
CA HIS A 369 -23.99 -5.24 -1.84
C HIS A 369 -25.02 -6.28 -2.32
N THR A 370 -25.73 -6.04 -3.42
CA THR A 370 -26.74 -6.98 -3.96
C THR A 370 -26.23 -7.85 -5.11
N LYS A 371 -25.08 -7.52 -5.71
CA LYS A 371 -24.51 -8.31 -6.83
C LYS A 371 -23.96 -9.64 -6.30
N LYS A 372 -24.48 -10.76 -6.81
CA LYS A 372 -24.02 -12.11 -6.42
C LYS A 372 -22.56 -12.34 -6.85
N THR A 373 -21.78 -13.01 -6.00
CA THR A 373 -20.42 -13.42 -6.27
C THR A 373 -20.39 -14.71 -7.08
N ALA A 374 -19.53 -14.72 -8.11
CA ALA A 374 -19.24 -15.91 -8.88
C ALA A 374 -18.65 -16.99 -7.99
N ASN A 375 -19.16 -18.20 -8.14
CA ASN A 375 -18.93 -19.29 -7.20
C ASN A 375 -17.90 -20.31 -7.69
N VAL A 376 -17.48 -20.22 -8.95
CA VAL A 376 -16.36 -20.98 -9.52
C VAL A 376 -15.20 -20.02 -9.76
N LEU A 377 -14.00 -20.38 -9.32
CA LEU A 377 -12.74 -19.68 -9.57
C LEU A 377 -11.77 -20.65 -10.23
N VAL A 378 -11.30 -20.34 -11.42
CA VAL A 378 -10.27 -21.11 -12.14
C VAL A 378 -8.97 -20.32 -12.09
N ILE A 379 -7.89 -20.96 -11.70
CA ILE A 379 -6.54 -20.39 -11.64
C ILE A 379 -5.63 -21.25 -12.51
N ASP A 380 -4.99 -20.63 -13.49
CA ASP A 380 -4.01 -21.26 -14.38
C ASP A 380 -2.62 -21.25 -13.73
N GLU A 381 -1.71 -22.12 -14.18
CA GLU A 381 -0.31 -22.16 -13.70
C GLU A 381 0.43 -20.82 -13.87
N ASP A 382 0.06 -20.01 -14.86
CA ASP A 382 0.62 -18.68 -15.09
C ASP A 382 0.14 -17.61 -14.08
N GLY A 383 -0.73 -17.99 -13.14
CA GLY A 383 -1.33 -17.08 -12.14
C GLY A 383 -2.50 -16.24 -12.68
N HIS A 384 -2.87 -16.42 -13.95
CA HIS A 384 -4.09 -15.87 -14.51
C HIS A 384 -5.31 -16.57 -13.88
N TYR A 385 -6.41 -15.83 -13.69
CA TYR A 385 -7.61 -16.40 -13.09
C TYR A 385 -8.89 -15.78 -13.64
N PHE A 386 -9.94 -16.58 -13.67
CA PHE A 386 -11.28 -16.14 -14.06
C PHE A 386 -12.35 -16.81 -13.22
N THR A 387 -13.55 -16.23 -13.24
CA THR A 387 -14.64 -16.61 -12.35
C THR A 387 -15.92 -16.87 -13.12
N HIS A 388 -16.63 -17.94 -12.79
CA HIS A 388 -17.87 -18.36 -13.43
C HIS A 388 -19.00 -18.62 -12.42
N PHE A 389 -20.23 -18.62 -12.92
CA PHE A 389 -21.40 -19.09 -12.18
C PHE A 389 -21.71 -20.53 -12.59
N ASP A 390 -21.72 -21.44 -11.63
CA ASP A 390 -22.17 -22.82 -11.83
C ASP A 390 -22.87 -23.37 -10.58
N ASN A 391 -23.39 -24.59 -10.62
CA ASN A 391 -23.97 -25.22 -9.44
C ASN A 391 -22.87 -25.77 -8.51
N PHE A 392 -23.05 -25.58 -7.19
CA PHE A 392 -22.13 -26.19 -6.22
C PHE A 392 -22.31 -27.71 -6.21
N PRO A 393 -21.23 -28.50 -6.41
CA PRO A 393 -21.32 -29.96 -6.45
C PRO A 393 -21.58 -30.55 -5.06
N LYS A 394 -22.86 -30.80 -4.74
CA LYS A 394 -23.28 -31.40 -3.45
C LYS A 394 -23.19 -32.93 -3.41
N GLU A 395 -23.20 -33.59 -4.57
CA GLU A 395 -23.47 -35.04 -4.70
C GLU A 395 -22.28 -35.90 -5.15
N LEU A 396 -21.10 -35.32 -5.40
CA LEU A 396 -19.93 -36.12 -5.76
C LEU A 396 -19.37 -36.86 -4.51
N PRO A 397 -18.97 -38.14 -4.63
CA PRO A 397 -18.35 -38.86 -3.53
C PRO A 397 -17.15 -38.07 -3.00
N LEU A 398 -17.17 -37.77 -1.71
CA LEU A 398 -16.06 -37.21 -0.97
C LEU A 398 -14.97 -38.29 -0.82
N GLU A 399 -14.29 -38.62 -1.91
CA GLU A 399 -12.98 -39.24 -1.79
C GLU A 399 -12.01 -38.12 -1.45
N THR A 400 -11.78 -37.92 -0.15
CA THR A 400 -10.56 -37.24 0.31
C THR A 400 -9.39 -38.04 -0.25
N SER A 401 -8.80 -37.56 -1.35
CA SER A 401 -7.57 -38.14 -1.87
C SER A 401 -6.45 -37.80 -0.89
N ASP A 402 -6.31 -38.62 0.14
CA ASP A 402 -5.02 -38.78 0.80
C ASP A 402 -4.11 -39.46 -0.25
N GLU A 403 -3.52 -38.69 -1.18
CA GLU A 403 -2.35 -39.20 -1.91
C GLU A 403 -1.27 -39.41 -0.85
N SER A 404 -1.17 -40.63 -0.33
CA SER A 404 -0.21 -41.01 0.69
C SER A 404 1.05 -41.53 -0.01
N TYR A 405 2.08 -40.70 -0.03
CA TYR A 405 3.40 -41.07 -0.49
C TYR A 405 4.07 -41.89 0.61
N LYS A 406 4.12 -43.20 0.42
CA LYS A 406 4.87 -44.10 1.30
C LYS A 406 6.33 -44.16 0.85
N VAL A 407 7.22 -43.49 1.58
CA VAL A 407 8.66 -43.60 1.40
C VAL A 407 9.18 -44.68 2.33
N SER A 408 9.48 -45.85 1.76
CA SER A 408 9.99 -47.01 2.50
C SER A 408 11.49 -47.17 2.23
N PHE A 409 12.32 -47.13 3.29
CA PHE A 409 13.76 -47.36 3.14
C PHE A 409 14.09 -48.86 3.30
N VAL A 410 14.34 -49.54 2.17
CA VAL A 410 14.47 -51.00 2.11
C VAL A 410 15.86 -51.50 2.58
N GLU A 411 16.95 -50.75 2.35
CA GLU A 411 18.29 -51.10 2.88
C GLU A 411 19.09 -49.89 3.41
N THR A 412 19.85 -50.13 4.49
CA THR A 412 20.72 -49.20 5.24
C THR A 412 20.24 -47.74 5.38
N GLY A 413 19.14 -47.63 6.12
CA GLY A 413 18.76 -46.59 7.08
C GLY A 413 19.32 -45.15 7.07
N VAL A 414 18.41 -44.21 7.33
CA VAL A 414 18.70 -42.79 7.60
C VAL A 414 19.63 -42.65 8.82
N ARG A 415 20.77 -41.96 8.63
CA ARG A 415 21.72 -41.65 9.70
C ARG A 415 21.36 -40.33 10.39
N LEU A 416 20.71 -40.42 11.55
CA LEU A 416 20.41 -39.27 12.39
C LEU A 416 21.63 -38.88 13.23
N ARG A 417 22.02 -37.61 13.12
CA ARG A 417 23.06 -37.01 13.96
C ARG A 417 22.40 -36.12 15.00
N ILE A 418 22.10 -36.66 16.17
CA ILE A 418 21.43 -35.94 17.25
C ILE A 418 22.49 -35.21 18.08
N ARG A 419 22.45 -33.88 18.06
CA ARG A 419 23.23 -33.04 18.97
C ARG A 419 22.42 -32.84 20.24
N THR A 420 22.88 -33.37 21.36
CA THR A 420 22.24 -33.10 22.67
C THR A 420 22.68 -31.74 23.19
N THR A 421 21.87 -31.14 24.07
CA THR A 421 22.14 -29.86 24.73
C THR A 421 23.44 -29.83 25.54
N GLN A 422 24.02 -31.00 25.84
CA GLN A 422 25.33 -31.16 26.50
C GLN A 422 26.51 -31.30 25.51
N GLY A 423 26.33 -30.99 24.22
CA GLY A 423 27.41 -30.97 23.22
C GLY A 423 27.88 -32.34 22.71
N ARG A 424 27.30 -33.44 23.19
CA ARG A 424 27.60 -34.79 22.69
C ARG A 424 26.79 -35.10 21.44
N VAL A 425 27.49 -35.50 20.39
CA VAL A 425 26.90 -35.95 19.13
C VAL A 425 26.65 -37.45 19.23
N LYS A 426 25.39 -37.89 19.20
CA LYS A 426 25.04 -39.30 19.04
C LYS A 426 24.63 -39.57 17.59
N LYS A 427 25.13 -40.67 17.03
CA LYS A 427 24.73 -41.18 15.72
C LYS A 427 23.76 -42.34 15.94
N ALA A 428 22.59 -42.27 15.32
CA ALA A 428 21.62 -43.36 15.29
C ALA A 428 21.31 -43.70 13.83
N THR A 429 21.31 -45.00 13.51
CA THR A 429 20.91 -45.54 12.22
C THR A 429 19.53 -46.15 12.37
N LEU A 430 18.54 -45.60 11.67
CA LEU A 430 17.18 -46.15 11.62
C LEU A 430 17.07 -47.08 10.41
N SER A 431 17.13 -48.39 10.60
CA SER A 431 16.80 -49.39 9.57
C SER A 431 15.29 -49.65 9.56
N HIS A 432 14.69 -49.77 8.36
CA HIS A 432 13.26 -50.03 8.16
C HIS A 432 12.33 -48.92 8.70
N CYS A 433 12.50 -47.71 8.16
CA CYS A 433 11.58 -46.60 8.42
C CYS A 433 10.61 -46.49 7.24
N ASP A 434 9.32 -46.53 7.55
CA ASP A 434 8.26 -46.16 6.62
C ASP A 434 7.81 -44.74 6.99
N ILE A 435 7.98 -43.80 6.06
CA ILE A 435 7.42 -42.45 6.18
C ILE A 435 6.18 -42.41 5.29
N GLU A 436 5.01 -42.27 5.90
CA GLU A 436 3.77 -42.01 5.18
C GLU A 436 3.55 -40.50 5.14
N CYS A 437 3.84 -39.89 4.00
CA CYS A 437 3.53 -38.49 3.74
C CYS A 437 2.15 -38.42 3.08
N LYS A 438 1.12 -38.08 3.85
CA LYS A 438 -0.20 -37.76 3.29
C LYS A 438 -0.16 -36.34 2.73
N GLU A 439 -0.30 -36.18 1.42
CA GLU A 439 -0.55 -34.88 0.81
C GLU A 439 -1.98 -34.46 1.15
N LEU A 440 -2.15 -33.91 2.35
CA LEU A 440 -3.34 -33.13 2.68
C LEU A 440 -3.24 -31.85 1.87
N SER A 441 -4.31 -31.44 1.18
CA SER A 441 -4.40 -30.07 0.67
C SER A 441 -4.10 -29.15 1.86
N GLU A 442 -3.09 -28.28 1.74
CA GLU A 442 -2.65 -27.43 2.87
C GLU A 442 -3.77 -26.59 3.49
N SER A 443 -4.89 -26.46 2.77
CA SER A 443 -6.10 -25.74 3.16
C SER A 443 -7.17 -26.58 3.88
N GLY A 444 -7.10 -27.92 3.85
CA GLY A 444 -8.16 -28.80 4.37
C GLY A 444 -9.46 -28.78 3.53
N ILE A 445 -9.37 -28.29 2.28
CA ILE A 445 -10.48 -28.25 1.33
C ILE A 445 -10.62 -29.62 0.64
N PRO A 446 -11.82 -30.22 0.59
CA PRO A 446 -12.03 -31.48 -0.10
C PRO A 446 -11.76 -31.37 -1.61
N VAL A 447 -11.01 -32.34 -2.16
CA VAL A 447 -10.66 -32.41 -3.58
C VAL A 447 -11.65 -33.28 -4.33
N ILE A 448 -12.06 -32.87 -5.53
CA ILE A 448 -12.89 -33.60 -6.47
C ILE A 448 -12.02 -33.97 -7.67
N HIS A 449 -11.99 -35.26 -8.03
CA HIS A 449 -11.29 -35.72 -9.22
C HIS A 449 -11.98 -35.25 -10.49
N SER A 450 -11.19 -34.84 -11.50
CA SER A 450 -11.68 -34.60 -12.85
C SER A 450 -12.08 -35.93 -13.49
N THR A 451 -13.34 -36.04 -13.91
CA THR A 451 -13.82 -37.12 -14.79
C THR A 451 -13.69 -36.68 -16.25
N SER A 452 -13.67 -37.62 -17.20
CA SER A 452 -13.65 -37.31 -18.65
C SER A 452 -14.76 -36.36 -19.10
N ASP A 453 -15.86 -36.30 -18.35
CA ASP A 453 -17.04 -35.48 -18.64
C ASP A 453 -17.06 -34.15 -17.85
N SER A 454 -15.95 -33.79 -17.18
CA SER A 454 -15.90 -32.55 -16.42
C SER A 454 -15.95 -31.35 -17.36
N LYS A 455 -16.87 -30.40 -17.10
CA LYS A 455 -16.95 -29.15 -17.87
C LYS A 455 -15.60 -28.42 -17.85
N GLU A 456 -15.08 -28.15 -19.03
CA GLU A 456 -14.02 -27.17 -19.25
C GLU A 456 -14.63 -25.77 -19.16
N TYR A 457 -13.95 -24.88 -18.43
CA TYR A 457 -14.35 -23.49 -18.32
C TYR A 457 -13.40 -22.66 -19.18
N GLU A 458 -13.95 -21.95 -20.16
CA GLU A 458 -13.16 -21.01 -20.96
C GLU A 458 -13.21 -19.60 -20.34
N SER A 459 -12.15 -18.82 -20.57
CA SER A 459 -12.13 -17.41 -20.17
C SER A 459 -13.16 -16.62 -20.99
N GLY A 460 -14.22 -16.18 -20.31
CA GLY A 460 -15.21 -15.24 -20.87
C GLY A 460 -14.89 -13.77 -20.56
N ASP A 461 -13.70 -13.48 -20.02
CA ASP A 461 -13.36 -12.15 -19.53
C ASP A 461 -13.26 -11.14 -20.69
N GLY A 462 -13.92 -9.99 -20.54
CA GLY A 462 -13.71 -8.87 -21.44
C GLY A 462 -12.38 -8.16 -21.17
N CYS A 463 -11.98 -7.26 -22.09
CA CYS A 463 -10.84 -6.37 -21.89
C CYS A 463 -10.95 -5.53 -20.60
N TRP A 464 -12.18 -5.13 -20.24
CA TRP A 464 -12.44 -4.42 -19.00
C TRP A 464 -12.18 -5.28 -17.75
N ASP A 465 -12.57 -6.55 -17.78
CA ASP A 465 -12.38 -7.46 -16.64
C ASP A 465 -10.89 -7.74 -16.41
N GLY A 466 -10.13 -7.93 -17.49
CA GLY A 466 -8.67 -8.01 -17.44
C GLY A 466 -8.04 -6.76 -16.82
N TYR A 467 -8.45 -5.56 -17.26
CA TYR A 467 -7.99 -4.30 -16.68
C TYR A 467 -8.37 -4.14 -15.20
N ALA A 468 -9.60 -4.49 -14.83
CA ALA A 468 -10.09 -4.38 -13.47
C ALA A 468 -9.35 -5.32 -12.51
N LYS A 469 -9.10 -6.57 -12.93
CA LYS A 469 -8.28 -7.55 -12.21
C LYS A 469 -6.85 -7.07 -12.05
N TRP A 470 -6.23 -6.56 -13.12
CA TRP A 470 -4.89 -5.98 -13.05
C TRP A 470 -4.82 -4.77 -12.09
N LEU A 471 -5.81 -3.88 -12.15
CA LEU A 471 -5.78 -2.62 -11.40
C LEU A 471 -5.94 -2.82 -9.89
N ILE A 472 -6.85 -3.69 -9.45
CA ILE A 472 -7.19 -3.81 -8.02
C ILE A 472 -7.39 -5.24 -7.53
N GLY A 473 -7.50 -6.21 -8.45
CA GLY A 473 -7.67 -7.62 -8.13
C GLY A 473 -6.53 -8.19 -7.29
N LEU A 474 -6.78 -9.34 -6.67
CA LEU A 474 -5.79 -10.07 -5.88
C LEU A 474 -4.80 -10.80 -6.80
N ASP A 475 -3.55 -10.84 -6.35
CA ASP A 475 -2.49 -11.64 -6.96
C ASP A 475 -2.52 -13.02 -6.31
N TRP A 476 -3.20 -13.98 -6.98
CA TRP A 476 -3.48 -15.29 -6.39
C TRP A 476 -2.23 -16.15 -6.23
N ALA A 477 -1.26 -16.04 -7.13
CA ALA A 477 0.01 -16.77 -7.03
C ALA A 477 0.73 -16.43 -5.71
N GLY A 478 0.81 -15.13 -5.37
CA GLY A 478 1.43 -14.68 -4.12
C GLY A 478 0.65 -15.00 -2.84
N TYR A 479 -0.63 -15.38 -2.90
CA TYR A 479 -1.45 -15.69 -1.71
C TYR A 479 -1.70 -17.18 -1.50
N LEU A 480 -1.57 -18.00 -2.56
CA LEU A 480 -1.81 -19.43 -2.51
C LEU A 480 -0.53 -20.27 -2.46
N ASP A 481 0.65 -19.64 -2.49
CA ASP A 481 1.97 -20.32 -2.51
C ASP A 481 2.00 -21.42 -3.59
N ILE A 482 1.45 -21.11 -4.77
CA ILE A 482 1.47 -21.98 -5.98
C ILE A 482 2.85 -21.92 -6.62
#